data_AF-A0A7K9X1T8-F1
#
_entry.id   AF-A0A7K9X1T8-F1
#
_cell.length_a   1.000
_cell.length_b   1.000
_cell.length_c   1.000
_cell.angle_alpha   90.00
_cell.angle_beta   90.00
_cell.angle_gamma   90.00
#
_symmetry.space_group_name_H-M   'P 1'
#
loop_
_entity.id
_entity.type
_entity.pdbx_description
1 polymer ?
#
loop_
_entity_poly.entity_id
_entity_poly.type
_entity_poly.pdbx_seq_one_letter_code
_entity_poly.pdbx_strand_id
1 'polypeptide(L)'
;PARHFDTRTTEPVSFFLSGLEELLAWQPDGNDDFNISAVPLAKRQPPLSSKRPRTLVCHDMRGGYLEDRFIQGSDARNPYVFYHWRYIDIFVYFSHHTVTIPPVCWTNAAHRNGVPVLGTFITEWTDGEKLCESFLASGEEAYRAVSEQLARIAQHYRFDGWLINIENTLSAAAVGNLPPFLRHLTAQVHSAVPGGLVIWYDSVLQNGALRWQNELSEENRVFFDVCDGLFTNYNWKEEHLERTRRLAGPRHTDVYVGVDVFARGDVIGGGFDTDKSLRLIRQHGLSAAIFAPGWVYEHLGEENFLQNENKFWGSLAEYLPTHSICMLPLATSFSLGMGTSRFLAGKEEEAGPWYDLSAQEIQPLYPEHEGRLSTSCCLQDAWCGGSSLRVQGTIPPGEEHMAIRLFSLQMPAPPKLFLTLLYKLEGPHPDELTVALELTTWDSGTCHEGDVTSLP
;
A
#
# COMPACT_ATOMS: atom_id res chain seq x y z
N PRO A 1 11.16 27.10 -5.31
CA PRO A 1 10.84 27.44 -3.90
C PRO A 1 9.36 27.20 -3.50
N ALA A 2 8.38 27.64 -4.30
CA ALA A 2 6.98 27.65 -3.83
C ALA A 2 6.31 26.26 -3.68
N ARG A 3 6.77 25.21 -4.36
CA ARG A 3 6.15 23.86 -4.30
C ARG A 3 6.68 22.96 -3.19
N HIS A 4 7.90 23.20 -2.74
CA HIS A 4 8.58 22.37 -1.74
C HIS A 4 8.23 22.75 -0.31
N PHE A 5 7.58 23.89 -0.09
CA PHE A 5 7.28 24.41 1.23
C PHE A 5 5.81 24.80 1.32
N ASP A 6 5.17 24.49 2.44
CA ASP A 6 3.80 24.93 2.72
C ASP A 6 3.74 26.46 2.77
N THR A 7 2.73 27.04 2.14
CA THR A 7 2.62 28.50 2.01
C THR A 7 2.26 29.20 3.32
N ARG A 8 1.77 28.47 4.32
CA ARG A 8 1.37 29.00 5.63
C ARG A 8 2.44 28.71 6.69
N THR A 9 2.95 27.47 6.74
CA THR A 9 3.89 27.06 7.80
C THR A 9 5.35 27.23 7.39
N THR A 10 5.65 27.35 6.10
CA THR A 10 7.00 27.36 5.51
C THR A 10 7.79 26.06 5.73
N GLU A 11 7.14 25.02 6.24
CA GLU A 11 7.72 23.69 6.43
C GLU A 11 7.84 22.98 5.08
N PRO A 12 8.86 22.13 4.92
CA PRO A 12 9.02 21.37 3.69
C PRO A 12 7.89 20.34 3.57
N VAL A 13 7.34 20.20 2.36
CA VAL A 13 6.22 19.31 2.06
C VAL A 13 6.49 18.41 0.87
N SER A 14 5.80 17.28 0.82
CA SER A 14 5.65 16.50 -0.40
C SER A 14 4.71 17.19 -1.37
N PHE A 15 4.93 16.97 -2.66
CA PHE A 15 4.26 17.68 -3.74
C PHE A 15 4.02 16.78 -4.95
N PHE A 16 3.17 17.25 -5.86
CA PHE A 16 2.90 16.65 -7.16
C PHE A 16 3.37 17.59 -8.28
N LEU A 17 3.39 17.09 -9.53
CA LEU A 17 3.57 17.94 -10.71
C LEU A 17 2.25 18.03 -11.47
N SER A 18 1.83 19.26 -11.75
CA SER A 18 0.49 19.55 -12.28
C SER A 18 0.34 19.21 -13.76
N GLY A 19 1.43 19.07 -14.50
CA GLY A 19 1.40 18.86 -15.95
C GLY A 19 2.76 18.50 -16.56
N LEU A 20 2.79 18.32 -17.88
CA LEU A 20 4.00 17.94 -18.62
C LEU A 20 5.10 18.99 -18.57
N GLU A 21 4.76 20.27 -18.56
CA GLU A 21 5.77 21.34 -18.47
C GLU A 21 6.58 21.20 -17.17
N GLU A 22 5.89 21.05 -16.03
CA GLU A 22 6.53 20.85 -14.74
C GLU A 22 7.29 19.52 -14.66
N LEU A 23 6.75 18.46 -15.26
CA LEU A 23 7.43 17.17 -15.37
C LEU A 23 8.75 17.30 -16.12
N LEU A 24 8.71 17.81 -17.35
CA LEU A 24 9.88 17.91 -18.23
C LEU A 24 10.89 18.95 -17.74
N ALA A 25 10.45 19.98 -17.02
CA ALA A 25 11.31 20.97 -16.38
C ALA A 25 11.89 20.49 -15.04
N TRP A 26 11.37 19.41 -14.46
CA TRP A 26 11.86 18.92 -13.17
C TRP A 26 13.33 18.52 -13.28
N GLN A 27 14.11 19.03 -12.32
CA GLN A 27 15.48 18.64 -12.05
C GLN A 27 15.65 18.65 -10.54
N PRO A 28 16.40 17.71 -9.97
CA PRO A 28 16.61 17.67 -8.53
C PRO A 28 17.40 18.90 -8.08
N ASP A 29 16.92 19.57 -7.04
CA ASP A 29 17.60 20.65 -6.33
C ASP A 29 17.71 20.34 -4.83
N GLY A 30 18.40 21.20 -4.07
CA GLY A 30 18.65 20.94 -2.64
C GLY A 30 17.38 20.91 -1.76
N ASN A 31 16.22 21.37 -2.25
CA ASN A 31 14.95 21.25 -1.53
C ASN A 31 14.30 19.88 -1.73
N ASP A 32 14.71 19.13 -2.76
CA ASP A 32 14.21 17.77 -3.00
C ASP A 32 14.74 16.76 -1.99
N ASP A 33 15.89 17.05 -1.35
CA ASP A 33 16.54 16.17 -0.38
C ASP A 33 15.62 15.75 0.78
N PHE A 34 14.68 16.61 1.19
CA PHE A 34 13.73 16.26 2.26
C PHE A 34 12.70 15.21 1.86
N ASN A 35 12.43 15.07 0.56
CA ASN A 35 11.45 14.13 0.02
C ASN A 35 12.08 12.80 -0.43
N ILE A 36 13.39 12.62 -0.28
CA ILE A 36 14.07 11.36 -0.63
C ILE A 36 13.84 10.33 0.48
N SER A 37 13.32 9.15 0.13
CA SER A 37 13.14 8.08 1.11
C SER A 37 14.47 7.65 1.74
N ALA A 38 14.49 7.62 3.07
CA ALA A 38 15.62 7.18 3.87
C ALA A 38 15.60 5.68 4.17
N VAL A 39 14.45 5.02 3.95
CA VAL A 39 14.25 3.61 4.30
C VAL A 39 14.35 2.76 3.03
N PRO A 40 15.30 1.83 2.92
CA PRO A 40 15.34 0.90 1.79
C PRO A 40 14.20 -0.12 1.89
N LEU A 41 13.70 -0.59 0.74
CA LEU A 41 12.68 -1.63 0.67
C LEU A 41 13.14 -2.91 1.39
N ALA A 42 12.46 -3.27 2.47
CA ALA A 42 12.76 -4.46 3.25
C ALA A 42 12.40 -5.74 2.49
N LYS A 43 13.17 -6.81 2.73
CA LYS A 43 12.85 -8.13 2.17
C LYS A 43 11.64 -8.72 2.87
N ARG A 44 10.82 -9.44 2.10
CA ARG A 44 9.64 -10.16 2.58
C ARG A 44 9.55 -11.56 1.99
N GLN A 45 8.78 -12.41 2.64
CA GLN A 45 8.43 -13.74 2.17
C GLN A 45 6.91 -13.93 2.26
N PRO A 46 6.26 -14.55 1.26
CA PRO A 46 6.81 -14.85 -0.06
C PRO A 46 7.19 -13.55 -0.81
N PRO A 47 8.18 -13.57 -1.71
CA PRO A 47 8.58 -12.38 -2.48
C PRO A 47 7.51 -12.02 -3.51
N LEU A 48 7.52 -10.77 -4.00
CA LEU A 48 6.59 -10.30 -5.04
C LEU A 48 6.67 -11.13 -6.34
N SER A 49 7.85 -11.67 -6.66
CA SER A 49 8.08 -12.53 -7.83
C SER A 49 7.44 -13.92 -7.72
N SER A 50 6.89 -14.28 -6.56
CA SER A 50 6.13 -15.51 -6.39
C SER A 50 4.91 -15.53 -7.32
N LYS A 51 4.52 -16.74 -7.74
CA LYS A 51 3.38 -16.95 -8.66
C LYS A 51 2.04 -17.06 -7.93
N ARG A 52 1.94 -16.57 -6.70
CA ARG A 52 0.66 -16.52 -5.96
C ARG A 52 -0.13 -15.27 -6.32
N PRO A 53 -1.47 -15.29 -6.16
CA PRO A 53 -2.29 -14.09 -6.18
C PRO A 53 -1.74 -13.01 -5.25
N ARG A 54 -1.80 -11.75 -5.68
CA ARG A 54 -1.30 -10.58 -4.97
C ARG A 54 -2.44 -9.63 -4.58
N THR A 55 -2.17 -8.78 -3.60
CA THR A 55 -3.06 -7.69 -3.17
C THR A 55 -2.38 -6.36 -3.41
N LEU A 56 -2.90 -5.58 -4.36
CA LEU A 56 -2.56 -4.17 -4.52
C LEU A 56 -3.56 -3.33 -3.72
N VAL A 57 -3.09 -2.27 -3.06
CA VAL A 57 -3.94 -1.22 -2.48
C VAL A 57 -3.70 0.07 -3.23
N CYS A 58 -4.76 0.68 -3.73
CA CYS A 58 -4.74 2.01 -4.31
C CYS A 58 -5.58 2.92 -3.40
N HIS A 59 -4.92 3.76 -2.59
CA HIS A 59 -5.55 4.24 -1.36
C HIS A 59 -6.71 5.23 -1.58
N ASP A 60 -6.66 6.05 -2.64
CA ASP A 60 -7.57 7.16 -2.97
C ASP A 60 -8.25 7.80 -1.75
N MET A 61 -7.49 8.57 -0.96
CA MET A 61 -7.93 9.11 0.34
C MET A 61 -8.12 10.62 0.21
N ARG A 62 -9.36 11.08 0.04
CA ARG A 62 -9.73 12.51 -0.19
C ARG A 62 -8.81 13.27 -1.16
N GLY A 63 -8.38 12.62 -2.24
CA GLY A 63 -7.49 13.22 -3.24
C GLY A 63 -6.00 13.34 -2.85
N GLY A 64 -5.60 12.87 -1.68
CA GLY A 64 -4.22 12.85 -1.21
C GLY A 64 -3.64 14.20 -0.77
N TYR A 65 -2.40 14.16 -0.28
CA TYR A 65 -1.59 15.30 0.18
C TYR A 65 -2.31 16.12 1.25
N LEU A 66 -2.87 15.42 2.22
CA LEU A 66 -3.51 15.98 3.41
C LEU A 66 -2.42 16.34 4.42
N GLU A 67 -2.48 15.76 5.62
CA GLU A 67 -1.48 15.91 6.67
C GLU A 67 -0.19 15.14 6.36
N ASP A 68 -0.29 14.12 5.51
CA ASP A 68 0.82 13.29 5.05
C ASP A 68 1.81 14.01 4.13
N ARG A 69 1.43 15.20 3.63
CA ARG A 69 2.37 16.06 2.92
C ARG A 69 3.42 16.69 3.84
N PHE A 70 3.15 16.84 5.13
CA PHE A 70 4.11 17.41 6.08
C PHE A 70 5.14 16.34 6.48
N ILE A 71 6.27 16.34 5.78
CA ILE A 71 7.28 15.28 5.86
C ILE A 71 8.05 15.24 7.19
N GLN A 72 7.94 16.29 8.00
CA GLN A 72 8.49 16.39 9.35
C GLN A 72 7.42 16.20 10.43
N GLY A 73 6.23 15.79 10.01
CA GLY A 73 5.06 15.59 10.84
C GLY A 73 4.17 16.83 10.98
N SER A 74 2.98 16.63 11.53
CA SER A 74 2.00 17.67 11.84
C SER A 74 1.32 17.40 13.20
N ASP A 75 0.52 18.36 13.67
CA ASP A 75 -0.29 18.26 14.89
C ASP A 75 -1.67 17.62 14.66
N ALA A 76 -1.80 16.84 13.58
CA ALA A 76 -3.03 16.18 13.21
C ALA A 76 -3.53 15.24 14.32
N ARG A 77 -4.77 15.47 14.77
CA ARG A 77 -5.37 14.70 15.87
C ARG A 77 -5.85 13.32 15.47
N ASN A 78 -6.54 13.23 14.34
CA ASN A 78 -7.11 11.99 13.82
C ASN A 78 -6.66 11.79 12.36
N PRO A 79 -5.35 11.67 12.06
CA PRO A 79 -4.91 11.46 10.68
C PRO A 79 -5.38 10.10 10.15
N TYR A 80 -5.52 9.98 8.83
CA TYR A 80 -5.61 8.67 8.19
C TYR A 80 -4.26 7.96 8.29
N VAL A 81 -4.26 6.75 8.84
CA VAL A 81 -3.07 5.91 8.94
C VAL A 81 -3.36 4.49 8.46
N PHE A 82 -2.52 4.00 7.57
CA PHE A 82 -2.54 2.61 7.15
C PHE A 82 -1.43 1.85 7.89
N TYR A 83 -1.77 0.67 8.40
CA TYR A 83 -0.84 -0.17 9.16
C TYR A 83 -1.00 -1.67 8.92
N HIS A 84 -1.88 -2.07 8.00
CA HIS A 84 -2.10 -3.45 7.61
C HIS A 84 -1.19 -3.90 6.45
N TRP A 85 0.03 -3.36 6.39
CA TRP A 85 1.04 -3.62 5.35
C TRP A 85 1.29 -5.10 5.09
N ARG A 86 1.11 -5.92 6.12
CA ARG A 86 1.34 -7.34 6.10
C ARG A 86 0.41 -8.11 5.15
N TYR A 87 -0.77 -7.55 4.87
CA TYR A 87 -1.79 -8.13 4.00
C TYR A 87 -1.64 -7.75 2.52
N ILE A 88 -0.73 -6.83 2.19
CA ILE A 88 -0.66 -6.23 0.87
C ILE A 88 0.71 -6.43 0.21
N ASP A 89 0.72 -6.55 -1.11
CA ASP A 89 1.90 -6.74 -1.95
C ASP A 89 2.43 -5.43 -2.53
N ILE A 90 1.54 -4.52 -2.89
CA ILE A 90 1.87 -3.25 -3.57
C ILE A 90 0.97 -2.16 -2.99
N PHE A 91 1.52 -0.99 -2.74
CA PHE A 91 0.76 0.20 -2.39
C PHE A 91 0.87 1.23 -3.51
N VAL A 92 -0.24 1.83 -3.92
CA VAL A 92 -0.28 2.92 -4.88
C VAL A 92 -0.77 4.16 -4.15
N TYR A 93 0.07 5.18 -4.14
CA TYR A 93 -0.32 6.50 -3.69
C TYR A 93 -1.04 7.22 -4.83
N PHE A 94 -2.33 7.46 -4.63
CA PHE A 94 -3.24 7.90 -5.69
C PHE A 94 -3.78 9.29 -5.39
N SER A 95 -3.72 10.16 -6.41
CA SER A 95 -4.36 11.47 -6.41
C SER A 95 -4.76 11.83 -7.85
N HIS A 96 -5.59 12.84 -8.01
CA HIS A 96 -6.03 13.35 -9.32
C HIS A 96 -5.08 14.42 -9.89
N HIS A 97 -3.78 14.29 -9.62
CA HIS A 97 -2.76 15.19 -10.13
C HIS A 97 -1.98 14.47 -11.22
N THR A 98 -1.65 15.16 -12.32
CA THR A 98 -1.01 14.56 -13.49
C THR A 98 0.16 13.65 -13.15
N VAL A 99 1.06 14.12 -12.27
CA VAL A 99 2.16 13.31 -11.73
C VAL A 99 2.09 13.32 -10.22
N THR A 100 1.65 12.21 -9.66
CA THR A 100 1.59 11.97 -8.22
C THR A 100 2.89 11.34 -7.75
N ILE A 101 3.67 12.08 -6.96
CA ILE A 101 4.86 11.57 -6.26
C ILE A 101 4.42 11.15 -4.85
N PRO A 102 4.55 9.88 -4.45
CA PRO A 102 4.16 9.45 -3.11
C PRO A 102 4.87 10.29 -2.04
N PRO A 103 4.16 10.84 -1.02
CA PRO A 103 4.83 11.50 0.07
C PRO A 103 5.84 10.58 0.74
N VAL A 104 6.99 11.14 1.12
CA VAL A 104 8.13 10.34 1.58
C VAL A 104 7.79 9.49 2.80
N CYS A 105 6.84 9.94 3.63
CA CYS A 105 6.38 9.25 4.82
C CYS A 105 5.68 7.91 4.48
N TRP A 106 4.91 7.85 3.40
CA TRP A 106 4.30 6.62 2.87
C TRP A 106 5.35 5.65 2.35
N THR A 107 6.31 6.16 1.57
CA THR A 107 7.42 5.35 1.05
C THR A 107 8.24 4.75 2.19
N ASN A 108 8.59 5.56 3.20
CA ASN A 108 9.32 5.10 4.37
C ASN A 108 8.57 4.00 5.15
N ALA A 109 7.27 4.19 5.42
CA ALA A 109 6.46 3.22 6.16
C ALA A 109 6.26 1.91 5.38
N ALA A 110 5.94 2.00 4.09
CA ALA A 110 5.76 0.86 3.22
C ALA A 110 7.07 0.06 3.06
N HIS A 111 8.19 0.74 2.77
CA HIS A 111 9.51 0.11 2.63
C HIS A 111 9.96 -0.59 3.90
N ARG A 112 9.74 0.00 5.07
CA ARG A 112 10.01 -0.65 6.36
C ARG A 112 9.27 -1.98 6.48
N ASN A 113 8.04 -2.04 5.96
CA ASN A 113 7.20 -3.24 5.92
C ASN A 113 7.42 -4.12 4.66
N GLY A 114 8.37 -3.78 3.80
CA GLY A 114 8.70 -4.53 2.58
C GLY A 114 7.67 -4.38 1.45
N VAL A 115 6.84 -3.34 1.48
CA VAL A 115 5.84 -3.08 0.44
C VAL A 115 6.38 -2.02 -0.54
N PRO A 116 6.51 -2.34 -1.83
CA PRO A 116 6.81 -1.32 -2.85
C PRO A 116 5.67 -0.31 -2.99
N VAL A 117 6.03 0.95 -3.25
CA VAL A 117 5.13 2.09 -3.40
C VAL A 117 5.19 2.63 -4.82
N LEU A 118 4.04 2.74 -5.48
CA LEU A 118 3.92 3.36 -6.79
C LEU A 118 3.33 4.76 -6.67
N GLY A 119 3.87 5.69 -7.46
CA GLY A 119 3.19 6.92 -7.81
C GLY A 119 2.10 6.70 -8.85
N THR A 120 1.42 7.76 -9.25
CA THR A 120 0.38 7.73 -10.28
C THR A 120 0.72 8.73 -11.38
N PHE A 121 0.67 8.31 -12.64
CA PHE A 121 0.62 9.19 -13.79
C PHE A 121 -0.78 9.10 -14.40
N ILE A 122 -1.54 10.18 -14.31
CA ILE A 122 -2.95 10.20 -14.69
C ILE A 122 -3.26 11.32 -15.66
N THR A 123 -4.15 11.05 -16.62
CA THR A 123 -4.74 12.07 -17.49
C THR A 123 -6.25 11.97 -17.39
N GLU A 124 -6.91 13.06 -17.04
CA GLU A 124 -8.37 13.12 -16.90
C GLU A 124 -8.90 14.42 -17.51
N TRP A 125 -10.18 14.41 -17.88
CA TRP A 125 -10.91 15.60 -18.33
C TRP A 125 -10.33 16.25 -19.61
N THR A 126 -10.82 17.42 -19.97
CA THR A 126 -10.42 18.14 -21.19
C THR A 126 -8.92 18.45 -21.26
N ASP A 127 -8.28 18.70 -20.13
CA ASP A 127 -6.85 19.03 -20.11
C ASP A 127 -5.97 17.77 -20.25
N GLY A 128 -6.43 16.62 -19.73
CA GLY A 128 -5.78 15.33 -19.97
C GLY A 128 -5.78 14.90 -21.43
N GLU A 129 -6.83 15.20 -22.19
CA GLU A 129 -6.91 14.92 -23.63
C GLU A 129 -5.82 15.70 -24.39
N LYS A 130 -5.70 17.00 -24.15
CA LYS A 130 -4.64 17.83 -24.75
C LYS A 130 -3.26 17.33 -24.35
N LEU A 131 -3.10 16.93 -23.08
CA LEU A 131 -1.86 16.38 -22.55
C LEU A 131 -1.46 15.14 -23.34
N CYS A 132 -2.36 14.16 -23.45
CA CYS A 132 -2.12 12.91 -24.19
C CYS A 132 -1.67 13.19 -25.62
N GLU A 133 -2.39 14.04 -26.34
CA GLU A 133 -2.02 14.38 -27.72
C GLU A 133 -0.64 15.05 -27.78
N SER A 134 -0.30 15.92 -26.83
CA SER A 134 0.97 16.65 -26.83
C SER A 134 2.22 15.79 -26.64
N PHE A 135 2.14 14.66 -25.93
CA PHE A 135 3.32 13.78 -25.74
C PHE A 135 3.25 12.50 -26.55
N LEU A 136 2.06 11.94 -26.78
CA LEU A 136 1.89 10.71 -27.54
C LEU A 136 1.84 10.98 -29.05
N ALA A 137 1.15 12.02 -29.53
CA ALA A 137 1.03 12.27 -30.97
C ALA A 137 2.21 13.08 -31.54
N SER A 138 3.00 13.75 -30.71
CA SER A 138 4.16 14.56 -31.12
C SER A 138 5.42 13.77 -31.50
N GLY A 139 5.37 12.44 -31.43
CA GLY A 139 6.42 11.55 -31.90
C GLY A 139 7.28 10.94 -30.80
N GLU A 140 8.26 10.13 -31.21
CA GLU A 140 9.04 9.28 -30.31
C GLU A 140 9.86 10.04 -29.26
N GLU A 141 10.46 11.16 -29.65
CA GLU A 141 11.24 11.99 -28.74
C GLU A 141 10.39 12.52 -27.58
N ALA A 142 9.15 12.93 -27.85
CA ALA A 142 8.26 13.51 -26.84
C ALA A 142 7.84 12.48 -25.78
N TYR A 143 7.34 11.30 -26.19
CA TYR A 143 6.95 10.29 -25.21
C TYR A 143 8.16 9.70 -24.47
N ARG A 144 9.33 9.60 -25.11
CA ARG A 144 10.55 9.16 -24.44
C ARG A 144 10.95 10.13 -23.35
N ALA A 145 10.96 11.43 -23.62
CA ALA A 145 11.26 12.45 -22.61
C ALA A 145 10.36 12.33 -21.38
N VAL A 146 9.05 12.13 -21.56
CA VAL A 146 8.10 11.90 -20.45
C VAL A 146 8.47 10.63 -19.67
N SER A 147 8.65 9.51 -20.36
CA SER A 147 8.94 8.23 -19.70
C SER A 147 10.28 8.20 -18.95
N GLU A 148 11.32 8.83 -19.50
CA GLU A 148 12.62 8.98 -18.85
C GLU A 148 12.49 9.82 -17.59
N GLN A 149 11.68 10.88 -17.66
CA GLN A 149 11.51 11.79 -16.55
C GLN A 149 10.74 11.15 -15.38
N LEU A 150 9.71 10.35 -15.67
CA LEU A 150 9.01 9.53 -14.67
C LEU A 150 9.97 8.53 -13.99
N ALA A 151 10.82 7.84 -14.75
CA ALA A 151 11.80 6.91 -14.19
C ALA A 151 12.86 7.63 -13.33
N ARG A 152 13.35 8.81 -13.76
CA ARG A 152 14.29 9.65 -13.00
C ARG A 152 13.71 10.11 -11.67
N ILE A 153 12.43 10.51 -11.65
CA ILE A 153 11.72 10.92 -10.43
C ILE A 153 11.60 9.75 -9.45
N ALA A 154 11.17 8.58 -9.92
CA ALA A 154 11.08 7.37 -9.09
C ALA A 154 12.44 6.99 -8.48
N GLN A 155 13.51 7.02 -9.27
CA GLN A 155 14.87 6.77 -8.79
C GLN A 155 15.34 7.81 -7.77
N HIS A 156 15.07 9.09 -8.01
CA HIS A 156 15.56 10.17 -7.14
C HIS A 156 14.90 10.14 -5.76
N TYR A 157 13.56 10.08 -5.70
CA TYR A 157 12.83 10.01 -4.43
C TYR A 157 12.79 8.61 -3.82
N ARG A 158 13.23 7.59 -4.58
CA ARG A 158 13.36 6.19 -4.19
C ARG A 158 12.02 5.53 -3.86
N PHE A 159 11.05 5.67 -4.75
CA PHE A 159 9.83 4.84 -4.78
C PHE A 159 9.85 3.94 -6.02
N ASP A 160 8.93 2.97 -6.09
CA ASP A 160 9.11 1.75 -6.86
C ASP A 160 8.42 1.75 -8.23
N GLY A 161 7.98 2.90 -8.74
CA GLY A 161 7.43 3.02 -10.09
C GLY A 161 6.03 3.62 -10.13
N TRP A 162 5.20 3.18 -11.08
CA TRP A 162 4.03 3.96 -11.51
C TRP A 162 2.79 3.12 -11.84
N LEU A 163 1.64 3.55 -11.34
CA LEU A 163 0.35 3.28 -11.96
C LEU A 163 0.14 4.29 -13.09
N ILE A 164 -0.17 3.80 -14.29
CA ILE A 164 -0.50 4.63 -15.45
C ILE A 164 -2.00 4.55 -15.70
N ASN A 165 -2.70 5.68 -15.55
CA ASN A 165 -4.14 5.78 -15.77
C ASN A 165 -4.48 6.85 -16.82
N ILE A 166 -4.82 6.43 -18.03
CA ILE A 166 -5.20 7.37 -19.10
C ILE A 166 -6.72 7.36 -19.23
N GLU A 167 -7.40 8.36 -18.69
CA GLU A 167 -8.87 8.47 -18.70
C GLU A 167 -9.36 9.41 -19.82
N ASN A 168 -8.71 9.34 -20.99
CA ASN A 168 -9.02 10.17 -22.15
C ASN A 168 -9.09 9.35 -23.43
N THR A 169 -9.99 9.75 -24.33
CA THR A 169 -9.98 9.22 -25.71
C THR A 169 -8.73 9.72 -26.42
N LEU A 170 -8.13 8.86 -27.25
CA LEU A 170 -6.89 9.13 -27.95
C LEU A 170 -7.11 9.17 -29.46
N SER A 171 -6.39 10.06 -30.15
CA SER A 171 -6.28 10.02 -31.60
C SER A 171 -5.56 8.75 -32.08
N ALA A 172 -5.71 8.42 -33.36
CA ALA A 172 -5.00 7.29 -33.96
C ALA A 172 -3.47 7.40 -33.83
N ALA A 173 -2.94 8.62 -33.86
CA ALA A 173 -1.52 8.88 -33.66
C ALA A 173 -1.11 8.63 -32.20
N ALA A 174 -1.90 9.17 -31.24
CA ALA A 174 -1.62 9.01 -29.82
C ALA A 174 -1.70 7.53 -29.37
N VAL A 175 -2.77 6.82 -29.71
CA VAL A 175 -2.91 5.40 -29.33
C VAL A 175 -1.86 4.51 -30.01
N GLY A 176 -1.44 4.84 -31.24
CA GLY A 176 -0.36 4.14 -31.92
C GLY A 176 0.98 4.22 -31.18
N ASN A 177 1.21 5.32 -30.45
CA ASN A 177 2.43 5.56 -29.67
C ASN A 177 2.32 5.18 -28.20
N LEU A 178 1.13 4.83 -27.69
CA LEU A 178 0.93 4.44 -26.30
C LEU A 178 1.67 3.12 -25.94
N PRO A 179 1.59 2.01 -26.70
CA PRO A 179 2.37 0.80 -26.37
C PRO A 179 3.90 1.02 -26.44
N PRO A 180 4.48 1.74 -27.42
CA PRO A 180 5.88 2.16 -27.39
C PRO A 180 6.26 2.98 -26.15
N PHE A 181 5.44 3.94 -25.75
CA PHE A 181 5.64 4.73 -24.53
C PHE A 181 5.68 3.84 -23.28
N LEU A 182 4.67 2.99 -23.08
CA LEU A 182 4.59 2.09 -21.92
C LEU A 182 5.77 1.11 -21.87
N ARG A 183 6.16 0.55 -23.02
CA ARG A 183 7.33 -0.32 -23.13
C ARG A 183 8.61 0.42 -22.73
N HIS A 184 8.79 1.65 -23.21
CA HIS A 184 9.96 2.46 -22.88
C HIS A 184 9.97 2.84 -21.40
N LEU A 185 8.84 3.27 -20.85
CA LEU A 185 8.70 3.58 -19.43
C LEU A 185 9.05 2.38 -18.55
N THR A 186 8.48 1.20 -18.85
CA THR A 186 8.76 -0.04 -18.11
C THR A 186 10.25 -0.37 -18.13
N ALA A 187 10.90 -0.29 -19.30
CA ALA A 187 12.34 -0.51 -19.41
C ALA A 187 13.18 0.52 -18.61
N GLN A 188 12.81 1.80 -18.66
CA GLN A 188 13.51 2.86 -17.92
C GLN A 188 13.34 2.70 -16.41
N VAL A 189 12.13 2.36 -15.93
CA VAL A 189 11.87 2.08 -14.50
C VAL A 189 12.68 0.87 -14.04
N HIS A 190 12.67 -0.25 -14.77
CA HIS A 190 13.46 -1.43 -14.42
C HIS A 190 14.96 -1.16 -14.37
N SER A 191 15.46 -0.29 -15.26
CA SER A 191 16.87 0.12 -15.27
C SER A 191 17.21 1.05 -14.10
N ALA A 192 16.29 1.92 -13.70
CA ALA A 192 16.56 2.97 -12.71
C ALA A 192 16.28 2.52 -11.26
N VAL A 193 15.31 1.63 -11.08
CA VAL A 193 14.79 1.16 -9.78
C VAL A 193 14.75 -0.37 -9.76
N PRO A 194 15.64 -1.03 -8.99
CA PRO A 194 15.65 -2.50 -8.89
C PRO A 194 14.33 -3.05 -8.35
N GLY A 195 13.64 -3.86 -9.15
CA GLY A 195 12.32 -4.41 -8.80
C GLY A 195 11.16 -3.44 -8.98
N GLY A 196 11.39 -2.30 -9.63
CA GLY A 196 10.34 -1.32 -9.94
C GLY A 196 9.27 -1.87 -10.88
N LEU A 197 8.09 -1.25 -10.83
CA LEU A 197 6.88 -1.73 -11.48
C LEU A 197 6.18 -0.63 -12.28
N VAL A 198 5.63 -1.01 -13.43
CA VAL A 198 4.68 -0.19 -14.20
C VAL A 198 3.39 -0.96 -14.37
N ILE A 199 2.29 -0.43 -13.82
CA ILE A 199 0.97 -1.05 -13.87
C ILE A 199 0.05 -0.19 -14.74
N TRP A 200 -0.61 -0.81 -15.71
CA TRP A 200 -1.59 -0.15 -16.58
C TRP A 200 -3.00 -0.26 -15.99
N TYR A 201 -3.77 0.83 -15.97
CA TYR A 201 -5.19 0.78 -15.64
C TYR A 201 -6.04 0.49 -16.88
N ASP A 202 -7.05 -0.37 -16.75
CA ASP A 202 -7.98 -0.76 -17.82
C ASP A 202 -8.91 0.38 -18.24
N SER A 203 -8.42 1.30 -19.07
CA SER A 203 -9.18 2.47 -19.54
C SER A 203 -9.30 2.53 -21.07
N VAL A 204 -8.22 2.89 -21.77
CA VAL A 204 -8.19 3.06 -23.23
C VAL A 204 -8.01 1.72 -23.93
N LEU A 205 -8.70 1.54 -25.06
CA LEU A 205 -8.56 0.37 -25.93
C LEU A 205 -7.51 0.61 -27.01
N GLN A 206 -7.05 -0.46 -27.68
CA GLN A 206 -6.08 -0.39 -28.78
C GLN A 206 -6.51 0.50 -29.95
N ASN A 207 -7.80 0.81 -30.07
CA ASN A 207 -8.34 1.73 -31.08
C ASN A 207 -8.42 3.20 -30.62
N GLY A 208 -8.01 3.51 -29.40
CA GLY A 208 -7.99 4.84 -28.80
C GLY A 208 -9.26 5.23 -28.04
N ALA A 209 -10.30 4.41 -28.07
CA ALA A 209 -11.54 4.69 -27.35
C ALA A 209 -11.35 4.51 -25.84
N LEU A 210 -11.84 5.47 -25.04
CA LEU A 210 -11.93 5.33 -23.59
C LEU A 210 -13.12 4.43 -23.25
N ARG A 211 -12.86 3.17 -22.85
CA ARG A 211 -13.90 2.20 -22.49
C ARG A 211 -13.32 1.07 -21.64
N TRP A 212 -13.53 1.17 -20.33
CA TRP A 212 -13.17 0.13 -19.36
C TRP A 212 -13.82 -1.21 -19.71
N GLN A 213 -13.00 -2.28 -19.80
CA GLN A 213 -13.47 -3.62 -20.15
C GLN A 213 -13.90 -4.42 -18.92
N ASN A 214 -13.42 -4.03 -17.73
CA ASN A 214 -13.54 -4.76 -16.47
C ASN A 214 -12.87 -6.15 -16.51
N GLU A 215 -11.97 -6.36 -17.47
CA GLU A 215 -11.28 -7.62 -17.70
C GLU A 215 -9.99 -7.39 -18.49
N LEU A 216 -9.07 -8.37 -18.47
CA LEU A 216 -8.10 -8.46 -19.56
C LEU A 216 -8.83 -9.01 -20.79
N SER A 217 -8.84 -8.25 -21.88
CA SER A 217 -9.44 -8.62 -23.16
C SER A 217 -8.45 -8.42 -24.32
N GLU A 218 -8.79 -8.90 -25.52
CA GLU A 218 -7.95 -8.67 -26.71
C GLU A 218 -7.83 -7.17 -27.06
N GLU A 219 -8.76 -6.32 -26.60
CA GLU A 219 -8.76 -4.88 -26.89
C GLU A 219 -7.79 -4.09 -26.01
N ASN A 220 -7.41 -4.59 -24.83
CA ASN A 220 -6.48 -3.92 -23.91
C ASN A 220 -5.18 -4.72 -23.67
N ARG A 221 -5.09 -5.96 -24.17
CA ARG A 221 -3.93 -6.84 -24.03
C ARG A 221 -2.62 -6.23 -24.51
N VAL A 222 -2.67 -5.40 -25.56
CA VAL A 222 -1.48 -4.73 -26.10
C VAL A 222 -0.74 -3.88 -25.06
N PHE A 223 -1.46 -3.32 -24.07
CA PHE A 223 -0.89 -2.54 -22.97
C PHE A 223 -0.39 -3.44 -21.84
N PHE A 224 -1.14 -4.49 -21.50
CA PHE A 224 -0.73 -5.48 -20.51
C PHE A 224 0.58 -6.19 -20.90
N ASP A 225 0.78 -6.50 -22.18
CA ASP A 225 1.97 -7.20 -22.67
C ASP A 225 3.26 -6.37 -22.58
N VAL A 226 3.15 -5.04 -22.41
CA VAL A 226 4.29 -4.11 -22.31
C VAL A 226 4.48 -3.49 -20.92
N CYS A 227 3.64 -3.85 -19.95
CA CYS A 227 3.69 -3.42 -18.56
C CYS A 227 3.87 -4.63 -17.61
N ASP A 228 4.20 -4.37 -16.35
CA ASP A 228 4.36 -5.42 -15.32
C ASP A 228 3.02 -6.01 -14.87
N GLY A 229 1.93 -5.26 -15.01
CA GLY A 229 0.58 -5.74 -14.71
C GLY A 229 -0.54 -4.87 -15.26
N LEU A 230 -1.76 -5.39 -15.13
CA LEU A 230 -3.02 -4.73 -15.45
C LEU A 230 -3.84 -4.56 -14.17
N PHE A 231 -4.32 -3.35 -13.90
CA PHE A 231 -5.35 -3.08 -12.92
C PHE A 231 -6.68 -2.92 -13.67
N THR A 232 -7.61 -3.87 -13.52
CA THR A 232 -8.92 -3.80 -14.17
C THR A 232 -9.83 -2.76 -13.53
N ASN A 233 -10.77 -2.22 -14.29
CA ASN A 233 -11.90 -1.50 -13.70
C ASN A 233 -12.77 -2.43 -12.83
N TYR A 234 -13.62 -1.84 -11.98
CA TYR A 234 -14.31 -2.53 -10.88
C TYR A 234 -15.71 -3.09 -11.20
N ASN A 235 -16.33 -2.76 -12.35
CA ASN A 235 -17.68 -3.24 -12.73
C ASN A 235 -17.68 -4.63 -13.40
N TRP A 236 -16.81 -5.54 -12.95
CA TRP A 236 -16.70 -6.89 -13.49
C TRP A 236 -17.80 -7.81 -12.93
N LYS A 237 -18.00 -8.92 -13.63
CA LYS A 237 -18.85 -10.07 -13.24
C LYS A 237 -18.01 -11.33 -13.30
N GLU A 238 -18.46 -12.43 -12.71
CA GLU A 238 -17.67 -13.68 -12.62
C GLU A 238 -17.17 -14.19 -13.99
N GLU A 239 -17.99 -14.08 -15.04
CA GLU A 239 -17.60 -14.39 -16.42
C GLU A 239 -16.38 -13.60 -16.94
N HIS A 240 -16.19 -12.36 -16.46
CA HIS A 240 -15.02 -11.53 -16.78
C HIS A 240 -13.76 -12.09 -16.13
N LEU A 241 -13.87 -12.68 -14.93
CA LEU A 241 -12.76 -13.33 -14.24
C LEU A 241 -12.31 -14.58 -14.99
N GLU A 242 -13.25 -15.40 -15.48
CA GLU A 242 -12.93 -16.59 -16.29
C GLU A 242 -12.19 -16.23 -17.58
N ARG A 243 -12.68 -15.22 -18.31
CA ARG A 243 -12.05 -14.73 -19.54
C ARG A 243 -10.67 -14.15 -19.26
N THR A 244 -10.55 -13.31 -18.23
CA THR A 244 -9.26 -12.76 -17.76
C THR A 244 -8.27 -13.86 -17.43
N ARG A 245 -8.67 -14.83 -16.62
CA ARG A 245 -7.80 -15.94 -16.18
C ARG A 245 -7.30 -16.77 -17.36
N ARG A 246 -8.17 -17.02 -18.34
CA ARG A 246 -7.83 -17.75 -19.56
C ARG A 246 -6.87 -16.96 -20.44
N LEU A 247 -7.14 -15.67 -20.67
CA LEU A 247 -6.34 -14.83 -21.56
C LEU A 247 -4.96 -14.51 -20.97
N ALA A 248 -4.88 -14.25 -19.66
CA ALA A 248 -3.64 -13.94 -18.96
C ALA A 248 -2.69 -15.14 -18.85
N GLY A 249 -3.21 -16.37 -18.91
CA GLY A 249 -2.41 -17.60 -18.91
C GLY A 249 -1.43 -17.66 -17.72
N PRO A 250 -0.11 -17.81 -17.94
CA PRO A 250 0.89 -17.81 -16.86
C PRO A 250 0.99 -16.49 -16.09
N ARG A 251 0.62 -15.36 -16.71
CA ARG A 251 0.64 -14.02 -16.10
C ARG A 251 -0.65 -13.65 -15.37
N HIS A 252 -1.51 -14.61 -15.08
CA HIS A 252 -2.76 -14.38 -14.33
C HIS A 252 -2.58 -13.62 -13.01
N THR A 253 -1.47 -13.80 -12.29
CA THR A 253 -1.17 -13.05 -11.05
C THR A 253 -0.68 -11.62 -11.30
N ASP A 254 -0.46 -11.24 -12.55
CA ASP A 254 -0.13 -9.86 -12.95
C ASP A 254 -1.39 -9.07 -13.33
N VAL A 255 -2.59 -9.68 -13.26
CA VAL A 255 -3.87 -8.99 -13.40
C VAL A 255 -4.47 -8.75 -12.01
N TYR A 256 -4.53 -7.50 -11.60
CA TYR A 256 -5.12 -7.01 -10.36
C TYR A 256 -6.57 -6.60 -10.63
N VAL A 257 -7.50 -7.45 -10.25
CA VAL A 257 -8.92 -7.20 -10.45
C VAL A 257 -9.39 -6.12 -9.49
N GLY A 258 -9.94 -5.02 -10.01
CA GLY A 258 -10.35 -3.85 -9.24
C GLY A 258 -11.53 -4.13 -8.31
N VAL A 259 -11.45 -3.66 -7.07
CA VAL A 259 -12.51 -3.71 -6.07
C VAL A 259 -12.69 -2.32 -5.49
N ASP A 260 -13.75 -1.61 -5.88
CA ASP A 260 -14.05 -0.29 -5.34
C ASP A 260 -14.75 -0.41 -3.99
N VAL A 261 -14.05 -0.04 -2.92
CA VAL A 261 -14.56 -0.13 -1.55
C VAL A 261 -15.74 0.83 -1.32
N PHE A 262 -15.85 1.92 -2.08
CA PHE A 262 -17.03 2.80 -2.01
C PHE A 262 -18.27 2.24 -2.71
N ALA A 263 -18.13 1.11 -3.43
CA ALA A 263 -19.18 0.51 -4.24
C ALA A 263 -19.83 1.47 -5.25
N ARG A 264 -19.02 2.27 -5.96
CA ARG A 264 -19.51 3.16 -7.02
C ARG A 264 -19.80 2.33 -8.27
N GLY A 265 -21.06 2.23 -8.67
CA GLY A 265 -21.48 1.52 -9.87
C GLY A 265 -22.06 0.12 -9.60
N ASP A 266 -22.03 -0.75 -10.61
CA ASP A 266 -22.63 -2.09 -10.56
C ASP A 266 -21.59 -3.15 -10.16
N VAL A 267 -21.06 -2.99 -8.94
CA VAL A 267 -20.03 -3.85 -8.35
C VAL A 267 -20.63 -5.01 -7.54
N ILE A 268 -19.82 -6.02 -7.23
CA ILE A 268 -20.22 -7.17 -6.40
C ILE A 268 -20.48 -6.78 -4.93
N GLY A 269 -19.71 -5.84 -4.40
CA GLY A 269 -19.82 -5.35 -3.03
C GLY A 269 -18.73 -4.32 -2.70
N GLY A 270 -18.95 -3.54 -1.65
CA GLY A 270 -17.99 -2.59 -1.08
C GLY A 270 -18.23 -2.41 0.41
N GLY A 271 -17.46 -1.54 1.05
CA GLY A 271 -17.41 -1.42 2.50
C GLY A 271 -17.12 -2.77 3.15
N PHE A 272 -17.91 -3.15 4.15
CA PHE A 272 -17.75 -4.46 4.82
C PHE A 272 -18.12 -5.68 3.95
N ASP A 273 -18.71 -5.49 2.77
CA ASP A 273 -19.00 -6.57 1.80
C ASP A 273 -17.85 -6.76 0.78
N THR A 274 -16.71 -6.09 0.96
CA THR A 274 -15.51 -6.20 0.09
C THR A 274 -14.97 -7.63 0.04
N ASP A 275 -15.20 -8.43 1.08
CA ASP A 275 -14.82 -9.85 1.17
C ASP A 275 -15.44 -10.69 0.05
N LYS A 276 -16.68 -10.39 -0.36
CA LYS A 276 -17.40 -11.08 -1.44
C LYS A 276 -16.64 -10.97 -2.76
N SER A 277 -16.13 -9.79 -3.06
CA SER A 277 -15.32 -9.52 -4.25
C SER A 277 -14.00 -10.27 -4.18
N LEU A 278 -13.27 -10.17 -3.06
CA LEU A 278 -12.00 -10.86 -2.88
C LEU A 278 -12.14 -12.38 -3.00
N ARG A 279 -13.18 -12.97 -2.40
CA ARG A 279 -13.46 -14.40 -2.48
C ARG A 279 -13.54 -14.89 -3.92
N LEU A 280 -14.35 -14.23 -4.77
CA LEU A 280 -14.50 -14.60 -6.17
C LEU A 280 -13.17 -14.47 -6.93
N ILE A 281 -12.48 -13.34 -6.76
CA ILE A 281 -11.17 -13.11 -7.40
C ILE A 281 -10.17 -14.22 -7.05
N ARG A 282 -10.09 -14.59 -5.76
CA ARG A 282 -9.18 -15.63 -5.27
C ARG A 282 -9.57 -17.03 -5.73
N GLN A 283 -10.86 -17.35 -5.85
CA GLN A 283 -11.33 -18.62 -6.42
C GLN A 283 -10.87 -18.84 -7.87
N HIS A 284 -10.69 -17.75 -8.63
CA HIS A 284 -10.12 -17.81 -9.99
C HIS A 284 -8.58 -17.71 -10.04
N GLY A 285 -7.91 -17.61 -8.88
CA GLY A 285 -6.46 -17.48 -8.79
C GLY A 285 -5.90 -16.17 -9.35
N LEU A 286 -6.70 -15.10 -9.34
CA LEU A 286 -6.30 -13.77 -9.83
C LEU A 286 -5.84 -12.88 -8.67
N SER A 287 -5.04 -11.85 -8.99
CA SER A 287 -4.66 -10.79 -8.04
C SER A 287 -5.81 -9.80 -7.88
N ALA A 288 -5.82 -9.04 -6.78
CA ALA A 288 -6.86 -8.05 -6.48
C ALA A 288 -6.22 -6.67 -6.30
N ALA A 289 -6.93 -5.62 -6.72
CA ALA A 289 -6.62 -4.23 -6.41
C ALA A 289 -7.76 -3.64 -5.56
N ILE A 290 -7.52 -3.43 -4.27
CA ILE A 290 -8.46 -2.78 -3.36
C ILE A 290 -8.33 -1.27 -3.58
N PHE A 291 -9.36 -0.67 -4.17
CA PHE A 291 -9.41 0.75 -4.51
C PHE A 291 -10.20 1.53 -3.46
N ALA A 292 -9.64 2.66 -3.05
CA ALA A 292 -10.26 3.61 -2.13
C ALA A 292 -10.66 3.02 -0.76
N PRO A 293 -9.80 2.23 -0.06
CA PRO A 293 -10.08 1.80 1.32
C PRO A 293 -10.17 2.97 2.31
N GLY A 294 -9.79 4.19 1.90
CA GLY A 294 -10.12 5.43 2.61
C GLY A 294 -11.60 5.55 2.99
N TRP A 295 -12.49 4.79 2.33
CA TRP A 295 -13.88 4.56 2.75
C TRP A 295 -14.04 4.35 4.27
N VAL A 296 -13.17 3.58 4.92
CA VAL A 296 -13.26 3.33 6.37
C VAL A 296 -13.24 4.65 7.14
N TYR A 297 -12.33 5.55 6.77
CA TYR A 297 -12.21 6.86 7.40
C TYR A 297 -13.31 7.82 6.93
N GLU A 298 -13.52 7.91 5.62
CA GLU A 298 -14.40 8.90 5.01
C GLU A 298 -15.88 8.63 5.27
N HIS A 299 -16.28 7.37 5.34
CA HIS A 299 -17.66 6.95 5.50
C HIS A 299 -18.03 6.65 6.96
N LEU A 300 -17.17 5.94 7.70
CA LEU A 300 -17.47 5.57 9.10
C LEU A 300 -17.00 6.62 10.11
N GLY A 301 -16.18 7.58 9.68
CA GLY A 301 -15.72 8.71 10.48
C GLY A 301 -14.40 8.46 11.21
N GLU A 302 -13.79 9.57 11.63
CA GLU A 302 -12.44 9.61 12.19
C GLU A 302 -12.36 9.14 13.66
N GLU A 303 -13.42 9.32 14.45
CA GLU A 303 -13.41 9.08 15.90
C GLU A 303 -13.08 7.63 16.28
N ASN A 304 -13.53 6.67 15.49
CA ASN A 304 -13.32 5.23 15.71
C ASN A 304 -12.51 4.59 14.58
N PHE A 305 -11.73 5.40 13.83
CA PHE A 305 -11.04 4.95 12.64
C PHE A 305 -10.19 3.69 12.88
N LEU A 306 -9.33 3.68 13.91
CA LEU A 306 -8.46 2.52 14.18
C LEU A 306 -9.25 1.23 14.47
N GLN A 307 -10.39 1.31 15.14
CA GLN A 307 -11.24 0.15 15.39
C GLN A 307 -11.90 -0.33 14.10
N ASN A 308 -12.45 0.60 13.31
CA ASN A 308 -13.11 0.29 12.05
C ASN A 308 -12.13 -0.24 11.00
N GLU A 309 -10.89 0.26 11.00
CA GLU A 309 -9.79 -0.19 10.14
C GLU A 309 -9.44 -1.65 10.46
N ASN A 310 -9.23 -1.98 11.74
CA ASN A 310 -9.00 -3.37 12.15
C ASN A 310 -10.16 -4.29 11.78
N LYS A 311 -11.40 -3.86 11.95
CA LYS A 311 -12.59 -4.62 11.57
C LYS A 311 -12.65 -4.86 10.05
N PHE A 312 -12.38 -3.82 9.26
CA PHE A 312 -12.38 -3.90 7.80
C PHE A 312 -11.30 -4.86 7.31
N TRP A 313 -10.05 -4.71 7.73
CA TRP A 313 -8.98 -5.60 7.30
C TRP A 313 -9.11 -7.02 7.89
N GLY A 314 -9.65 -7.14 9.10
CA GLY A 314 -9.99 -8.41 9.73
C GLY A 314 -11.01 -9.20 8.92
N SER A 315 -12.07 -8.56 8.41
CA SER A 315 -13.08 -9.23 7.58
C SER A 315 -12.54 -9.69 6.22
N LEU A 316 -11.39 -9.17 5.78
CA LEU A 316 -10.74 -9.57 4.53
C LEU A 316 -9.63 -10.60 4.72
N ALA A 317 -9.17 -10.84 5.96
CA ALA A 317 -7.94 -11.56 6.25
C ALA A 317 -7.86 -12.96 5.63
N GLU A 318 -8.99 -13.67 5.54
CA GLU A 318 -9.09 -15.00 4.90
C GLU A 318 -8.64 -14.98 3.42
N TYR A 319 -8.83 -13.86 2.72
CA TYR A 319 -8.55 -13.72 1.28
C TYR A 319 -7.26 -12.95 0.99
N LEU A 320 -6.53 -12.56 2.04
CA LEU A 320 -5.32 -11.74 1.96
C LEU A 320 -4.08 -12.56 2.32
N PRO A 321 -3.20 -12.83 1.35
CA PRO A 321 -1.91 -13.47 1.63
C PRO A 321 -1.11 -12.64 2.65
N THR A 322 -0.74 -13.27 3.76
CA THR A 322 0.13 -12.66 4.76
C THR A 322 1.59 -12.90 4.44
N HIS A 323 2.46 -12.01 4.91
CA HIS A 323 3.89 -12.11 4.67
C HIS A 323 4.68 -12.43 5.94
N SER A 324 5.97 -12.65 5.82
CA SER A 324 6.88 -12.92 6.94
C SER A 324 8.01 -11.91 6.97
N ILE A 325 8.44 -11.53 8.17
CA ILE A 325 9.64 -10.71 8.39
C ILE A 325 10.86 -11.57 8.11
N CYS A 326 11.81 -11.02 7.37
CA CYS A 326 12.94 -11.77 6.85
C CYS A 326 14.28 -11.33 7.45
N MET A 327 14.27 -10.49 8.49
CA MET A 327 15.47 -9.89 9.05
C MET A 327 15.37 -9.68 10.56
N LEU A 328 16.52 -9.82 11.23
CA LEU A 328 16.77 -9.38 12.59
C LEU A 328 17.80 -8.23 12.59
N PRO A 329 17.79 -7.36 13.61
CA PRO A 329 16.86 -7.35 14.75
C PRO A 329 15.45 -6.88 14.36
N LEU A 330 14.43 -7.49 14.98
CA LEU A 330 13.07 -6.96 15.00
C LEU A 330 12.87 -6.21 16.31
N ALA A 331 12.58 -4.91 16.22
CA ALA A 331 12.26 -4.07 17.36
C ALA A 331 11.03 -3.22 17.01
N THR A 332 10.10 -3.13 17.95
CA THR A 332 8.90 -2.30 17.83
C THR A 332 8.35 -1.99 19.23
N SER A 333 7.98 -0.74 19.46
CA SER A 333 7.10 -0.30 20.55
C SER A 333 5.64 -0.22 20.08
N PHE A 334 5.34 -0.63 18.85
CA PHE A 334 4.03 -0.56 18.20
C PHE A 334 3.55 0.87 17.96
N SER A 335 4.49 1.80 17.72
CA SER A 335 4.18 3.18 17.34
C SER A 335 3.56 3.23 15.95
N LEU A 336 2.34 3.77 15.82
CA LEU A 336 1.64 3.96 14.55
C LEU A 336 2.17 5.14 13.72
N GLY A 337 3.14 5.90 14.24
CA GLY A 337 3.57 7.17 13.65
C GLY A 337 2.56 8.29 13.94
N MET A 338 1.79 8.15 15.02
CA MET A 338 0.85 9.15 15.51
C MET A 338 0.59 8.90 17.00
N GLY A 339 0.09 9.90 17.71
CA GLY A 339 -0.38 9.75 19.09
C GLY A 339 -1.14 10.97 19.57
N THR A 340 -1.85 10.85 20.70
CA THR A 340 -2.39 12.01 21.43
C THR A 340 -1.33 12.70 22.30
N SER A 341 -0.19 12.03 22.47
CA SER A 341 1.04 12.48 23.14
C SER A 341 2.23 11.68 22.58
N ARG A 342 3.46 12.12 22.86
CA ARG A 342 4.70 11.35 22.65
C ARG A 342 5.23 10.84 23.97
N PHE A 343 5.64 9.58 23.98
CA PHE A 343 6.18 8.87 25.12
C PHE A 343 7.64 8.50 24.90
N LEU A 344 8.41 8.55 25.98
CA LEU A 344 9.78 8.06 26.04
C LEU A 344 10.01 7.35 27.37
N ALA A 345 10.42 6.09 27.31
CA ALA A 345 10.60 5.21 28.48
C ALA A 345 9.36 5.17 29.41
N GLY A 346 8.17 5.12 28.82
CA GLY A 346 6.89 5.02 29.54
C GLY A 346 6.42 6.33 30.18
N LYS A 347 7.06 7.46 29.88
CA LYS A 347 6.67 8.78 30.38
C LYS A 347 6.21 9.66 29.23
N GLU A 348 5.15 10.41 29.45
CA GLU A 348 4.73 11.48 28.53
C GLU A 348 5.82 12.55 28.49
N GLU A 349 6.45 12.69 27.32
CA GLU A 349 7.51 13.66 27.06
C GLU A 349 6.94 14.93 26.43
N GLU A 350 6.01 14.76 25.48
CA GLU A 350 5.35 15.86 24.77
C GLU A 350 3.84 15.58 24.74
N ALA A 351 3.07 16.47 25.37
CA ALA A 351 1.61 16.38 25.34
C ALA A 351 1.06 17.04 24.08
N GLY A 352 0.06 16.42 23.46
CA GLY A 352 -0.61 16.95 22.28
C GLY A 352 -0.56 16.00 21.08
N PRO A 353 -1.53 16.15 20.15
CA PRO A 353 -1.60 15.31 18.98
C PRO A 353 -0.37 15.49 18.09
N TRP A 354 0.08 14.41 17.50
CA TRP A 354 1.13 14.44 16.50
C TRP A 354 0.94 13.32 15.49
N TYR A 355 1.47 13.55 14.29
CA TYR A 355 1.46 12.62 13.18
C TYR A 355 2.77 12.72 12.41
N ASP A 356 3.47 11.61 12.24
CA ASP A 356 4.57 11.42 11.30
C ASP A 356 4.62 9.94 10.92
N LEU A 357 4.09 9.60 9.74
CA LEU A 357 4.05 8.23 9.26
C LEU A 357 5.46 7.65 9.01
N SER A 358 6.50 8.46 8.81
CA SER A 358 7.89 7.96 8.74
C SER A 358 8.33 7.31 10.04
N ALA A 359 7.77 7.76 11.17
CA ALA A 359 7.99 7.22 12.52
C ALA A 359 7.14 5.98 12.83
N GLN A 360 6.31 5.50 11.90
CA GLN A 360 5.58 4.25 12.06
C GLN A 360 6.53 3.06 12.11
N GLU A 361 6.42 2.26 13.16
CA GLU A 361 7.21 1.06 13.36
C GLU A 361 6.50 -0.19 12.80
N ILE A 362 7.18 -1.34 12.81
CA ILE A 362 6.60 -2.60 12.35
C ILE A 362 5.39 -2.95 13.23
N GLN A 363 4.23 -3.11 12.58
CA GLN A 363 2.95 -3.43 13.24
C GLN A 363 2.67 -4.94 13.20
N PRO A 364 1.99 -5.48 14.22
CA PRO A 364 1.63 -6.89 14.29
C PRO A 364 0.46 -7.18 13.35
N LEU A 365 0.11 -8.46 13.25
CA LEU A 365 -1.24 -8.81 12.82
C LEU A 365 -2.23 -8.44 13.92
N TYR A 366 -3.41 -7.95 13.52
CA TYR A 366 -4.52 -7.66 14.43
C TYR A 366 -5.63 -8.69 14.20
N PRO A 367 -5.49 -9.93 14.71
CA PRO A 367 -6.54 -10.92 14.56
C PRO A 367 -7.76 -10.53 15.39
N GLU A 368 -8.93 -10.52 14.75
CA GLU A 368 -10.20 -10.47 15.46
C GLU A 368 -10.54 -11.90 15.90
N HIS A 369 -10.20 -12.26 17.14
CA HIS A 369 -10.65 -13.52 17.72
C HIS A 369 -11.95 -13.30 18.49
N GLU A 370 -13.02 -13.95 18.04
CA GLU A 370 -14.29 -13.96 18.77
C GLU A 370 -14.10 -14.54 20.19
N GLY A 371 -14.18 -13.67 21.19
CA GLY A 371 -14.54 -14.04 22.57
C GLY A 371 -13.42 -14.41 23.55
N ARG A 372 -12.14 -14.34 23.18
CA ARG A 372 -11.03 -14.75 24.07
C ARG A 372 -10.03 -13.64 24.39
N LEU A 373 -9.21 -13.26 23.43
CA LEU A 373 -8.28 -12.13 23.53
C LEU A 373 -8.37 -11.31 22.23
N SER A 374 -8.30 -9.99 22.37
CA SER A 374 -8.31 -9.05 21.25
C SER A 374 -7.10 -8.14 21.32
N THR A 375 -6.54 -7.83 20.15
CA THR A 375 -5.44 -6.90 19.97
C THR A 375 -5.95 -5.58 19.40
N SER A 376 -5.54 -4.47 19.98
CA SER A 376 -5.86 -3.13 19.49
C SER A 376 -4.70 -2.17 19.74
N CYS A 377 -4.66 -1.07 19.02
CA CYS A 377 -3.77 0.03 19.35
C CYS A 377 -4.24 0.76 20.62
N CYS A 378 -3.30 1.14 21.50
CA CYS A 378 -3.51 2.03 22.64
C CYS A 378 -2.76 3.34 22.42
N LEU A 379 -3.47 4.46 22.47
CA LEU A 379 -2.89 5.80 22.30
C LEU A 379 -2.63 6.50 23.64
N GLN A 380 -3.23 5.98 24.71
CA GLN A 380 -3.23 6.60 26.03
C GLN A 380 -1.98 6.30 26.85
N ASP A 381 -1.28 5.20 26.53
CA ASP A 381 -0.09 4.75 27.25
C ASP A 381 0.85 4.04 26.26
N ALA A 382 2.12 4.42 26.25
CA ALA A 382 3.13 3.83 25.37
C ALA A 382 4.51 3.87 26.01
N TRP A 383 5.37 2.91 25.65
CA TRP A 383 6.77 2.93 26.08
C TRP A 383 7.59 3.97 25.32
N CYS A 384 7.49 3.96 23.99
CA CYS A 384 8.14 4.90 23.09
C CYS A 384 7.20 5.24 21.92
N GLY A 385 7.22 6.49 21.45
CA GLY A 385 6.40 6.92 20.32
C GLY A 385 5.00 7.33 20.78
N GLY A 386 3.97 7.03 20.00
CA GLY A 386 2.61 7.56 20.21
C GLY A 386 1.56 6.51 20.51
N SER A 387 1.96 5.23 20.48
CA SER A 387 1.07 4.12 20.74
C SER A 387 1.78 2.87 21.22
N SER A 388 1.03 1.99 21.88
CA SER A 388 1.42 0.62 22.22
C SER A 388 0.39 -0.41 21.73
N LEU A 389 0.75 -1.68 21.78
CA LEU A 389 -0.18 -2.78 21.56
C LEU A 389 -0.93 -3.10 22.86
N ARG A 390 -2.25 -2.98 22.83
CA ARG A 390 -3.14 -3.46 23.90
C ARG A 390 -3.65 -4.85 23.56
N VAL A 391 -3.41 -5.78 24.47
CA VAL A 391 -4.03 -7.11 24.50
C VAL A 391 -5.07 -7.10 25.63
N GLN A 392 -6.33 -7.37 25.30
CA GLN A 392 -7.42 -7.37 26.28
C GLN A 392 -8.35 -8.56 26.05
N GLY A 393 -8.89 -9.12 27.13
CA GLY A 393 -9.86 -10.19 27.06
C GLY A 393 -10.05 -10.90 28.39
N THR A 394 -10.70 -12.06 28.35
CA THR A 394 -11.01 -12.86 29.53
C THR A 394 -10.34 -14.22 29.39
N ILE A 395 -9.63 -14.66 30.43
CA ILE A 395 -9.07 -16.01 30.50
C ILE A 395 -10.17 -16.93 31.05
N PRO A 396 -10.66 -17.91 30.28
CA PRO A 396 -11.70 -18.83 30.75
C PRO A 396 -11.21 -19.68 31.94
N PRO A 397 -12.09 -20.05 32.89
CA PRO A 397 -11.73 -20.95 33.97
C PRO A 397 -11.16 -22.28 33.43
N GLY A 398 -10.01 -22.70 33.97
CA GLY A 398 -9.33 -23.93 33.56
C GLY A 398 -8.41 -23.80 32.35
N GLU A 399 -8.33 -22.62 31.72
CA GLU A 399 -7.28 -22.34 30.72
C GLU A 399 -5.98 -21.97 31.44
N GLU A 400 -4.93 -22.75 31.20
CA GLU A 400 -3.60 -22.51 31.79
C GLU A 400 -2.69 -21.69 30.86
N HIS A 401 -3.02 -21.61 29.57
CA HIS A 401 -2.19 -20.97 28.56
C HIS A 401 -3.03 -20.34 27.45
N MET A 402 -2.74 -19.08 27.12
CA MET A 402 -3.33 -18.38 25.97
C MET A 402 -2.24 -17.62 25.24
N ALA A 403 -2.23 -17.72 23.90
CA ALA A 403 -1.23 -17.07 23.06
C ALA A 403 -1.90 -16.28 21.93
N ILE A 404 -1.23 -15.21 21.49
CA ILE A 404 -1.60 -14.44 20.31
C ILE A 404 -0.38 -14.35 19.41
N ARG A 405 -0.55 -14.71 18.15
CA ARG A 405 0.50 -14.56 17.13
C ARG A 405 0.56 -13.10 16.69
N LEU A 406 1.67 -12.44 17.02
CA LEU A 406 1.93 -11.05 16.60
C LEU A 406 2.66 -10.97 15.26
N PHE A 407 3.69 -11.80 15.09
CA PHE A 407 4.57 -11.77 13.94
C PHE A 407 4.79 -13.15 13.35
N SER A 408 4.90 -13.22 12.03
CA SER A 408 5.52 -14.33 11.33
C SER A 408 6.91 -13.92 10.85
N LEU A 409 7.90 -14.80 11.06
CA LEU A 409 9.27 -14.63 10.63
C LEU A 409 9.68 -15.82 9.74
N GLN A 410 10.39 -15.54 8.66
CA GLN A 410 10.84 -16.56 7.72
C GLN A 410 12.29 -16.28 7.32
N MET A 411 13.20 -16.84 8.11
CA MET A 411 14.65 -16.76 7.93
C MET A 411 15.31 -17.89 8.75
N PRO A 412 16.55 -18.28 8.44
CA PRO A 412 17.30 -19.20 9.29
C PRO A 412 17.38 -18.69 10.73
N ALA A 413 16.99 -19.53 11.69
CA ALA A 413 17.09 -19.18 13.10
C ALA A 413 18.57 -18.99 13.48
N PRO A 414 18.95 -17.85 14.09
CA PRO A 414 20.31 -17.67 14.55
C PRO A 414 20.60 -18.60 15.75
N PRO A 415 21.87 -18.94 16.02
CA PRO A 415 22.23 -19.87 17.09
C PRO A 415 21.90 -19.36 18.49
N LYS A 416 21.71 -18.05 18.64
CA LYS A 416 21.27 -17.40 19.88
C LYS A 416 20.28 -16.30 19.54
N LEU A 417 19.20 -16.23 20.30
CA LEU A 417 18.21 -15.17 20.23
C LEU A 417 18.15 -14.45 21.58
N PHE A 418 18.07 -13.14 21.52
CA PHE A 418 17.77 -12.30 22.66
C PHE A 418 16.36 -11.75 22.47
N LEU A 419 15.46 -12.13 23.38
CA LEU A 419 14.07 -11.70 23.38
C LEU A 419 13.88 -10.75 24.56
N THR A 420 13.22 -9.62 24.32
CA THR A 420 12.87 -8.66 25.36
C THR A 420 11.44 -8.22 25.15
N LEU A 421 10.65 -8.29 26.22
CA LEU A 421 9.31 -7.78 26.28
C LEU A 421 9.24 -6.74 27.39
N LEU A 422 8.75 -5.56 27.04
CA LEU A 422 8.34 -4.56 28.00
C LEU A 422 6.82 -4.50 27.94
N TYR A 423 6.18 -4.74 29.07
CA TYR A 423 4.73 -4.77 29.17
C TYR A 423 4.28 -4.12 30.47
N LYS A 424 3.02 -3.69 30.47
CA LYS A 424 2.28 -3.25 31.64
C LYS A 424 1.06 -4.15 31.75
N LEU A 425 0.83 -4.71 32.93
CA LEU A 425 -0.34 -5.55 33.20
C LEU A 425 -1.35 -4.76 34.01
N GLU A 426 -2.60 -4.74 33.53
CA GLU A 426 -3.73 -4.12 34.21
C GLU A 426 -4.84 -5.16 34.36
N GLY A 427 -5.47 -5.24 35.54
CA GLY A 427 -6.55 -6.18 35.81
C GLY A 427 -6.62 -6.62 37.26
N PRO A 428 -7.67 -7.38 37.64
CA PRO A 428 -7.74 -8.01 38.95
C PRO A 428 -6.70 -9.13 39.01
N HIS A 429 -6.01 -9.28 40.15
CA HIS A 429 -5.01 -10.33 40.40
C HIS A 429 -3.82 -10.35 39.41
N PRO A 430 -3.10 -9.23 39.20
CA PRO A 430 -1.96 -9.21 38.29
C PRO A 430 -0.84 -10.18 38.70
N ASP A 431 -0.75 -10.49 40.00
CA ASP A 431 0.24 -11.43 40.56
C ASP A 431 -0.07 -12.90 40.23
N GLU A 432 -1.27 -13.21 39.72
CA GLU A 432 -1.68 -14.57 39.31
C GLU A 432 -1.39 -14.85 37.82
N LEU A 433 -0.88 -13.86 37.07
CA LEU A 433 -0.64 -13.95 35.64
C LEU A 433 0.85 -13.75 35.31
N THR A 434 1.37 -14.59 34.42
CA THR A 434 2.70 -14.42 33.83
C THR A 434 2.56 -14.13 32.34
N VAL A 435 3.19 -13.04 31.88
CA VAL A 435 3.27 -12.70 30.45
C VAL A 435 4.67 -13.03 29.97
N ALA A 436 4.77 -13.79 28.87
CA ALA A 436 6.04 -14.17 28.26
C ALA A 436 5.98 -14.05 26.73
N LEU A 437 7.14 -13.89 26.10
CA LEU A 437 7.28 -14.06 24.65
C LEU A 437 7.44 -15.55 24.34
N GLU A 438 6.57 -16.05 23.47
CA GLU A 438 6.71 -17.38 22.90
C GLU A 438 7.33 -17.29 21.50
N LEU A 439 8.30 -18.17 21.23
CA LEU A 439 8.88 -18.34 19.91
C LEU A 439 8.70 -19.80 19.47
N THR A 440 7.86 -20.01 18.48
CA THR A 440 7.73 -21.31 17.81
C THR A 440 8.65 -21.35 16.59
N THR A 441 9.49 -22.37 16.50
CA THR A 441 10.38 -22.59 15.34
C THR A 441 10.01 -23.87 14.61
N TRP A 442 10.28 -23.91 13.30
CA TRP A 442 9.91 -25.00 12.41
C TRP A 442 11.12 -25.46 11.61
N ASP A 443 11.14 -26.75 11.23
CA ASP A 443 12.16 -27.24 10.30
C ASP A 443 11.96 -26.62 8.91
N SER A 444 13.06 -26.16 8.32
CA SER A 444 13.09 -25.53 7.00
C SER A 444 12.38 -26.31 5.90
N GLY A 445 12.33 -27.65 5.98
CA GLY A 445 11.66 -28.51 5.00
C GLY A 445 10.13 -28.48 5.07
N THR A 446 9.54 -27.87 6.10
CA THR A 446 8.09 -27.80 6.35
C THR A 446 7.51 -26.38 6.28
N CYS A 447 8.36 -25.35 6.13
CA CYS A 447 7.90 -23.98 5.91
C CYS A 447 7.39 -23.83 4.47
N HIS A 448 6.10 -24.06 4.26
CA HIS A 448 5.46 -23.79 2.97
C HIS A 448 5.31 -22.27 2.74
N GLU A 449 5.70 -21.79 1.56
CA GLU A 449 5.58 -20.39 1.13
C GLU A 449 4.11 -19.91 0.91
N GLY A 450 3.12 -20.77 1.18
CA GLY A 450 1.74 -20.61 0.72
C GLY A 450 0.71 -20.19 1.77
N ASP A 451 0.81 -20.67 3.01
CA ASP A 451 -0.17 -20.39 4.08
C ASP A 451 0.54 -20.07 5.38
N VAL A 452 0.77 -18.78 5.63
CA VAL A 452 1.39 -18.27 6.86
C VAL A 452 0.39 -18.28 8.04
N THR A 453 -0.90 -18.55 7.78
CA THR A 453 -2.00 -18.42 8.74
C THR A 453 -2.31 -19.68 9.55
N SER A 454 -1.95 -20.87 9.09
CA SER A 454 -2.19 -22.10 9.84
C SER A 454 -0.99 -22.43 10.74
N LEU A 455 -1.17 -22.25 12.05
CA LEU A 455 -0.50 -23.14 13.01
C LEU A 455 -1.35 -24.42 13.11
N PRO A 456 -0.73 -25.59 13.34
CA PRO A 456 -1.44 -26.84 13.63
C PRO A 456 -2.24 -26.75 14.93
#